data_AF-A0A9N9LAM3-F1
#
_entry.id   AF-A0A9N9LAM3-F1
#
_cell.length_a   1.000
_cell.length_b   1.000
_cell.length_c   1.000
_cell.angle_alpha   90.00
_cell.angle_beta   90.00
_cell.angle_gamma   90.00
#
_symmetry.space_group_name_H-M   'P 1'
#
loop_
_entity.id
_entity.type
_entity.pdbx_description
1 polymer ?
#
loop_
_entity_poly.entity_id
_entity_poly.type
_entity_poly.pdbx_seq_one_letter_code
_entity_poly.pdbx_strand_id
1 'polypeptide(L)'
;MLYFKVTSGSFAVDVAAYIITSVCTLLLATRIFTEARFWLRSRGAAGRFQGREPLTLPYTIPWLGGATRMMGGHSVYKYAKSMSPLGRPVKLRVGSLNMYILFGPKNMKAFFRNSKSVSKDASSIMSFKNTFKPAKDVQIFKDDQSGYGATSLTGGKNETRIWKRTHDLGNAALANGPDVNLLTSRFM
;
A
#
# COMPACT_ATOMS: atom_id res chain seq x y z
N MET A 1 25.73 -46.62 -39.55
CA MET A 1 25.82 -46.15 -38.15
C MET A 1 26.15 -44.67 -38.17
N LEU A 2 25.13 -43.81 -38.25
CA LEU A 2 25.30 -42.34 -38.32
C LEU A 2 25.24 -41.78 -36.90
N TYR A 3 26.39 -41.36 -36.37
CA TYR A 3 26.49 -40.64 -35.11
C TYR A 3 25.92 -39.22 -35.30
N PHE A 4 24.67 -39.01 -34.88
CA PHE A 4 24.15 -37.66 -34.64
C PHE A 4 24.83 -37.09 -33.40
N LYS A 5 25.86 -36.29 -33.61
CA LYS A 5 26.48 -35.48 -32.57
C LYS A 5 25.53 -34.32 -32.29
N VAL A 6 24.57 -34.51 -31.39
CA VAL A 6 23.72 -33.44 -30.88
C VAL A 6 24.61 -32.43 -30.18
N THR A 7 24.80 -31.28 -30.80
CA THR A 7 25.54 -30.14 -30.25
C THR A 7 24.75 -29.58 -29.07
N SER A 8 25.19 -29.91 -27.85
CA SER A 8 24.55 -29.54 -26.59
C SER A 8 24.30 -28.03 -26.41
N GLY A 9 25.00 -27.17 -27.17
CA GLY A 9 24.82 -25.72 -27.16
C GLY A 9 23.51 -25.23 -27.78
N SER A 10 22.99 -25.89 -28.83
CA SER A 10 21.74 -25.46 -29.49
C SER A 10 20.52 -25.79 -28.63
N PHE A 11 20.50 -26.98 -28.02
CA PHE A 11 19.41 -27.41 -27.14
C PHE A 11 19.25 -26.51 -25.91
N ALA A 12 20.36 -26.10 -25.28
CA ALA A 12 20.31 -25.20 -24.13
C ALA A 12 19.75 -23.81 -24.49
N VAL A 13 20.10 -23.29 -25.67
CA VAL A 13 19.59 -22.00 -26.16
C VAL A 13 18.10 -22.09 -26.50
N ASP A 14 17.67 -23.18 -27.13
CA ASP A 14 16.26 -23.41 -27.46
C ASP A 14 15.41 -23.52 -26.19
N VAL A 15 15.86 -24.31 -25.21
CA VAL A 15 15.17 -24.44 -23.91
C VAL A 15 15.09 -23.09 -23.19
N ALA A 16 16.17 -22.31 -23.17
CA ALA A 16 16.17 -20.97 -22.59
C ALA A 16 15.18 -20.03 -23.32
N ALA A 17 15.14 -20.06 -24.65
CA ALA A 17 14.21 -19.27 -25.45
C ALA A 17 12.74 -19.64 -25.19
N TYR A 18 12.43 -20.94 -25.04
CA TYR A 18 11.10 -21.40 -24.67
C TYR A 18 10.68 -20.93 -23.27
N ILE A 19 11.58 -21.00 -22.29
CA ILE A 19 11.32 -20.53 -20.92
C ILE A 19 11.04 -19.02 -20.94
N ILE A 20 11.89 -18.22 -21.61
CA ILE A 20 11.72 -16.76 -21.68
C ILE A 20 10.40 -16.40 -22.36
N THR A 21 10.09 -17.02 -23.50
CA THR A 21 8.84 -16.77 -24.23
C THR A 21 7.62 -17.14 -23.40
N SER A 22 7.67 -18.26 -22.68
CA SER A 22 6.58 -18.71 -21.80
C SER A 22 6.37 -17.76 -20.62
N VAL A 23 7.45 -17.24 -20.02
CA VAL A 23 7.36 -16.25 -18.95
C VAL A 23 6.79 -14.93 -19.48
N CYS A 24 7.28 -14.45 -20.63
CA CYS A 24 6.80 -13.21 -21.25
C CYS A 24 5.30 -13.27 -21.59
N THR A 25 4.84 -14.38 -22.19
CA THR A 25 3.42 -14.57 -22.52
C THR A 25 2.55 -14.58 -21.27
N LEU A 26 2.99 -15.25 -20.19
CA LEU A 26 2.27 -15.28 -18.92
C LEU A 26 2.16 -13.89 -18.27
N LEU A 27 3.25 -13.10 -18.29
CA LEU A 27 3.26 -11.73 -17.77
C LEU A 27 2.36 -10.79 -18.58
N LEU A 28 2.39 -10.90 -19.92
CA LEU A 28 1.53 -10.11 -20.80
C LEU A 28 0.05 -10.48 -20.63
N ALA A 29 -0.28 -11.77 -20.58
CA ALA A 29 -1.64 -12.23 -20.34
C ALA A 29 -2.18 -11.72 -18.99
N THR A 30 -1.35 -11.79 -17.94
CA THR A 30 -1.68 -11.24 -16.62
C THR A 30 -1.94 -9.73 -16.68
N ARG A 31 -1.09 -8.99 -17.41
CA ARG A 31 -1.25 -7.55 -17.56
C ARG A 31 -2.56 -7.19 -18.25
N ILE A 32 -2.84 -7.83 -19.39
CA ILE A 32 -4.07 -7.60 -20.17
C ILE A 32 -5.30 -7.93 -19.32
N PHE A 33 -5.29 -9.08 -18.63
CA PHE A 33 -6.40 -9.49 -17.78
C PHE A 33 -6.66 -8.51 -16.63
N THR A 34 -5.60 -8.06 -15.94
CA THR A 34 -5.76 -7.13 -14.82
C THR A 34 -6.19 -5.74 -15.25
N GLU A 35 -5.74 -5.26 -16.41
CA GLU A 35 -6.21 -4.00 -17.00
C GLU A 35 -7.67 -4.10 -17.45
N ALA A 36 -8.05 -5.17 -18.15
CA ALA A 36 -9.44 -5.40 -18.55
C ALA A 36 -10.37 -5.45 -17.32
N ARG A 37 -9.97 -6.19 -16.27
CA ARG A 37 -10.71 -6.24 -15.00
C ARG A 37 -10.80 -4.87 -14.33
N PHE A 38 -9.72 -4.10 -14.32
CA PHE A 38 -9.73 -2.75 -13.74
C PHE A 38 -10.69 -1.84 -14.50
N TRP A 39 -10.64 -1.87 -15.83
CA TRP A 39 -11.49 -1.05 -16.69
C TRP A 39 -12.97 -1.43 -16.61
N LEU A 40 -13.29 -2.74 -16.59
CA LEU A 40 -14.66 -3.21 -16.38
C LEU A 40 -15.20 -2.76 -15.02
N ARG A 41 -14.39 -2.83 -13.97
CA ARG A 41 -14.78 -2.38 -12.64
C ARG A 41 -14.86 -0.85 -12.56
N SER A 42 -14.01 -0.11 -13.26
CA SER A 42 -14.01 1.36 -13.21
C SER A 42 -15.22 1.99 -13.91
N ARG A 43 -15.78 1.33 -14.94
CA ARG A 43 -16.99 1.76 -15.66
C ARG A 43 -18.30 1.46 -14.92
N GLY A 44 -18.32 0.47 -14.03
CA GLY A 44 -19.50 0.14 -13.22
C GLY A 44 -19.73 1.11 -12.04
N ALA A 45 -20.67 0.77 -11.15
CA ALA A 45 -20.99 1.51 -9.92
C ALA A 45 -19.85 1.57 -8.87
N ALA A 46 -18.58 1.39 -9.28
CA ALA A 46 -17.38 1.56 -8.47
C ALA A 46 -17.12 3.01 -8.03
N GLY A 47 -18.01 3.95 -8.39
CA GLY A 47 -18.04 5.31 -7.84
C GLY A 47 -18.70 5.42 -6.46
N ARG A 48 -19.41 4.39 -5.98
CA ARG A 48 -20.04 4.41 -4.65
C ARG A 48 -19.18 3.61 -3.68
N PHE A 49 -18.33 4.30 -2.93
CA PHE A 49 -17.56 3.75 -1.79
C PHE A 49 -18.49 3.46 -0.57
N GLN A 50 -19.70 2.96 -0.83
CA GLN A 50 -20.69 2.59 0.18
C GLN A 50 -20.42 1.14 0.62
N GLY A 51 -19.29 0.90 1.30
CA GLY A 51 -18.94 -0.40 1.86
C GLY A 51 -18.36 -1.43 0.89
N ARG A 52 -17.99 -1.04 -0.34
CA ARG A 52 -17.31 -1.90 -1.33
C ARG A 52 -15.81 -1.67 -1.31
N GLU A 53 -15.03 -2.74 -1.55
CA GLU A 53 -13.57 -2.63 -1.67
C GLU A 53 -13.17 -1.69 -2.83
N PRO A 54 -12.12 -0.85 -2.64
CA PRO A 54 -11.59 0.01 -3.70
C PRO A 54 -11.01 -0.78 -4.88
N LEU A 55 -10.95 -0.09 -6.03
CA LEU A 55 -10.42 -0.64 -7.28
C LEU A 55 -8.96 -1.07 -7.12
N THR A 56 -8.63 -2.27 -7.58
CA THR A 56 -7.26 -2.79 -7.51
C THR A 56 -6.46 -2.37 -8.73
N LEU A 57 -5.33 -1.70 -8.52
CA LEU A 57 -4.44 -1.25 -9.59
C LEU A 57 -3.91 -2.44 -10.41
N PRO A 58 -3.83 -2.30 -11.75
CA PRO A 58 -3.29 -3.34 -12.61
C PRO A 58 -1.84 -3.67 -12.30
N TYR A 59 -1.49 -4.95 -12.34
CA TYR A 59 -0.14 -5.45 -12.08
C TYR A 59 0.33 -6.40 -13.19
N THR A 60 1.65 -6.56 -13.28
CA THR A 60 2.26 -7.34 -14.37
C THR A 60 2.71 -8.71 -13.87
N ILE A 61 3.31 -8.77 -12.69
CA ILE A 61 3.83 -10.01 -12.12
C ILE A 61 2.78 -10.61 -11.19
N PRO A 62 2.28 -11.83 -11.45
CA PRO A 62 1.46 -12.55 -10.50
C PRO A 62 2.14 -12.65 -9.14
N TRP A 63 1.36 -12.62 -8.06
CA TRP A 63 1.84 -12.67 -6.68
C TRP A 63 2.60 -11.41 -6.23
N LEU A 64 3.70 -11.01 -6.88
CA LEU A 64 4.42 -9.77 -6.53
C LEU A 64 3.57 -8.51 -6.75
N GLY A 65 2.62 -8.57 -7.69
CA GLY A 65 1.66 -7.51 -7.92
C GLY A 65 2.33 -6.18 -8.29
N GLY A 66 2.07 -5.15 -7.50
CA GLY A 66 2.61 -3.80 -7.65
C GLY A 66 4.01 -3.57 -7.09
N ALA A 67 4.68 -4.60 -6.55
CA ALA A 67 5.96 -4.47 -5.84
C ALA A 67 7.03 -3.73 -6.67
N THR A 68 7.14 -4.04 -7.96
CA THR A 68 8.13 -3.42 -8.84
C THR A 68 7.94 -1.91 -8.97
N ARG A 69 6.70 -1.43 -8.85
CA ARG A 69 6.40 0.00 -8.88
C ARG A 69 6.76 0.67 -7.55
N MET A 70 6.74 -0.05 -6.43
CA MET A 70 7.09 0.49 -5.10
C MET A 70 8.56 0.87 -4.93
N MET A 71 9.44 0.37 -5.79
CA MET A 71 10.87 0.73 -5.73
C MET A 71 11.08 2.24 -5.89
N GLY A 72 10.16 2.93 -6.57
CA GLY A 72 10.04 4.39 -6.51
C GLY A 72 8.80 4.82 -5.73
N GLY A 73 8.93 5.14 -4.44
CA GLY A 73 7.77 5.49 -3.61
C GLY A 73 6.87 6.59 -4.22
N HIS A 74 7.48 7.58 -4.88
CA HIS A 74 6.75 8.65 -5.56
C HIS A 74 6.12 8.21 -6.91
N SER A 75 6.71 7.27 -7.63
CA SER A 75 6.19 6.80 -8.92
C SER A 75 4.90 5.99 -8.74
N VAL A 76 4.77 5.23 -7.65
CA VAL A 76 3.52 4.56 -7.26
C VAL A 76 2.40 5.57 -7.08
N TYR A 77 2.65 6.64 -6.34
CA TYR A 77 1.63 7.64 -6.07
C TYR A 77 1.20 8.36 -7.35
N LYS A 78 2.15 8.75 -8.22
CA LYS A 78 1.85 9.34 -9.53
C LYS A 78 0.98 8.42 -10.39
N TYR A 79 1.33 7.15 -10.47
CA TYR A 79 0.56 6.14 -11.22
C TYR A 79 -0.84 5.93 -10.63
N ALA A 80 -0.93 5.85 -9.31
CA ALA A 80 -2.19 5.67 -8.62
C ALA A 80 -3.12 6.90 -8.82
N LYS A 81 -2.54 8.11 -8.83
CA LYS A 81 -3.25 9.38 -9.12
C LYS A 81 -3.74 9.43 -10.58
N SER A 82 -2.92 8.99 -11.55
CA SER A 82 -3.34 8.98 -12.96
C SER A 82 -4.46 7.96 -13.24
N MET A 83 -4.47 6.85 -12.51
CA MET A 83 -5.53 5.83 -12.60
C MET A 83 -6.81 6.20 -11.84
N SER A 84 -6.76 7.21 -10.97
CA SER A 84 -7.90 7.69 -10.17
C SER A 84 -8.02 9.22 -10.22
N PRO A 85 -8.37 9.79 -11.39
CA PRO A 85 -8.40 11.25 -11.57
C PRO A 85 -9.43 11.94 -10.65
N LEU A 86 -10.45 11.21 -10.22
CA LEU A 86 -11.49 11.68 -9.30
C LEU A 86 -11.08 11.60 -7.81
N GLY A 87 -9.81 11.30 -7.50
CA GLY A 87 -9.31 11.21 -6.14
C GLY A 87 -9.93 10.08 -5.32
N ARG A 88 -10.38 9.00 -5.98
CA ARG A 88 -10.99 7.84 -5.32
C ARG A 88 -9.90 6.94 -4.75
N PRO A 89 -10.08 6.37 -3.54
CA PRO A 89 -9.15 5.38 -2.99
C PRO A 89 -8.90 4.22 -3.95
N VAL A 90 -7.65 3.80 -4.07
CA VAL A 90 -7.27 2.62 -4.87
C VAL A 90 -6.49 1.62 -4.04
N LYS A 91 -6.57 0.35 -4.42
CA LYS A 91 -5.89 -0.76 -3.76
C LYS A 91 -4.69 -1.19 -4.61
N LEU A 92 -3.53 -1.34 -4.00
CA LEU A 92 -2.34 -1.95 -4.61
C LEU A 92 -2.09 -3.30 -3.91
N ARG A 93 -2.06 -4.38 -4.69
CA ARG A 93 -1.70 -5.71 -4.18
C ARG A 93 -0.19 -5.90 -4.28
N VAL A 94 0.45 -6.31 -3.20
CA VAL A 94 1.89 -6.59 -3.13
C VAL A 94 2.10 -7.87 -2.33
N GLY A 95 2.32 -8.99 -3.02
CA GLY A 95 2.34 -10.30 -2.37
C GLY A 95 0.98 -10.66 -1.77
N SER A 96 1.03 -11.02 -0.49
CA SER A 96 -0.13 -11.22 0.38
C SER A 96 -0.70 -9.93 0.97
N LEU A 97 0.01 -8.80 0.83
CA LEU A 97 -0.40 -7.52 1.40
C LEU A 97 -1.28 -6.74 0.42
N ASN A 98 -2.32 -6.10 0.97
CA ASN A 98 -3.17 -5.17 0.24
C ASN A 98 -2.95 -3.77 0.81
N MET A 99 -2.35 -2.89 0.03
CA MET A 99 -2.16 -1.50 0.42
C MET A 99 -3.27 -0.62 -0.17
N TYR A 100 -3.73 0.35 0.61
CA TYR A 100 -4.74 1.30 0.18
C TYR A 100 -4.11 2.68 0.03
N ILE A 101 -4.20 3.24 -1.17
CA ILE A 101 -3.71 4.58 -1.49
C ILE A 101 -4.90 5.52 -1.44
N LEU A 102 -4.86 6.44 -0.49
CA LEU A 102 -5.88 7.47 -0.29
C LEU A 102 -5.41 8.78 -0.94
N PHE A 103 -6.33 9.47 -1.63
CA PHE A 103 -6.06 10.76 -2.24
C PHE A 103 -6.88 11.86 -1.61
N GLY A 104 -6.30 13.06 -1.57
CA GLY A 104 -7.00 14.29 -1.21
C GLY A 104 -7.28 14.45 0.30
N PRO A 105 -7.58 15.69 0.72
CA PRO A 105 -7.71 16.03 2.13
C PRO A 105 -8.91 15.36 2.80
N LYS A 106 -10.02 15.15 2.08
CA LYS A 106 -11.24 14.54 2.63
C LYS A 106 -11.00 13.10 3.11
N ASN A 107 -10.37 12.27 2.27
CA ASN A 107 -10.08 10.87 2.62
C ASN A 107 -9.01 10.79 3.72
N MET A 108 -8.04 11.69 3.70
CA MET A 108 -7.00 11.77 4.73
C MET A 108 -7.60 12.14 6.10
N LYS A 109 -8.48 13.15 6.15
CA LYS A 109 -9.20 13.53 7.38
C LYS A 109 -10.06 12.37 7.89
N ALA A 110 -10.75 11.65 7.00
CA ALA A 110 -11.55 10.48 7.38
C ALA A 110 -10.68 9.36 7.97
N PHE A 111 -9.50 9.11 7.41
CA PHE A 111 -8.54 8.13 7.92
C PHE A 111 -8.07 8.48 9.34
N PHE A 112 -7.70 9.74 9.59
CA PHE A 112 -7.27 10.15 10.93
C PHE A 112 -8.40 10.10 11.96
N ARG A 113 -9.61 10.57 11.59
CA ARG A 113 -10.81 10.49 12.45
C ARG A 113 -11.14 9.06 12.87
N ASN A 114 -11.04 8.11 11.95
CA ASN A 114 -11.33 6.69 12.18
C ASN A 114 -10.10 5.87 12.61
N SER A 115 -9.03 6.50 13.08
CA SER A 115 -7.80 5.78 13.46
C SER A 115 -7.93 4.87 14.71
N LYS A 116 -9.14 4.72 15.26
CA LYS A 116 -9.46 3.71 16.27
C LYS A 116 -9.49 2.28 15.71
N SER A 117 -9.76 2.13 14.42
CA SER A 117 -9.81 0.83 13.74
C SER A 117 -8.56 0.55 12.89
N VAL A 118 -7.52 1.39 13.00
CA VAL A 118 -6.30 1.28 12.20
C VAL A 118 -5.09 1.33 13.13
N SER A 119 -4.27 0.26 13.13
CA SER A 119 -2.98 0.27 13.82
C SER A 119 -2.01 1.22 13.09
N LYS A 120 -1.32 2.06 13.86
CA LYS A 120 -0.35 3.05 13.35
C LYS A 120 1.09 2.71 13.75
N ASP A 121 1.32 1.59 14.40
CA ASP A 121 2.56 1.32 15.14
C ASP A 121 3.78 1.33 14.26
N ALA A 122 3.73 0.64 13.13
CA ALA A 122 4.83 0.65 12.18
C ALA A 122 5.13 2.07 11.67
N SER A 123 4.10 2.86 11.35
CA SER A 123 4.29 4.25 10.90
C SER A 123 4.80 5.16 12.01
N SER A 124 4.29 5.01 13.23
CA SER A 124 4.73 5.78 14.40
C SER A 124 6.18 5.45 14.72
N ILE A 125 6.54 4.16 14.83
CA ILE A 125 7.92 3.72 15.06
C ILE A 125 8.86 4.24 13.98
N MET A 126 8.45 4.20 12.71
CA MET A 126 9.25 4.74 11.60
C MET A 126 9.43 6.26 11.73
N SER A 127 8.37 7.00 12.03
CA SER A 127 8.45 8.44 12.30
C SER A 127 9.39 8.72 13.48
N PHE A 128 9.27 7.99 14.59
CA PHE A 128 10.13 8.15 15.77
C PHE A 128 11.61 7.87 15.46
N LYS A 129 11.91 6.80 14.70
CA LYS A 129 13.27 6.50 14.24
C LYS A 129 13.85 7.62 13.39
N ASN A 130 13.03 8.23 12.54
CA ASN A 130 13.47 9.28 11.62
C ASN A 130 13.54 10.68 12.25
N THR A 131 13.02 10.88 13.47
CA THR A 131 12.95 12.21 14.13
C THR A 131 14.09 12.43 15.14
N PHE A 132 15.25 11.78 14.96
CA PHE A 132 16.44 11.93 15.84
C PHE A 132 16.14 11.78 17.34
N LYS A 133 15.23 10.88 17.72
CA LYS A 133 14.91 10.63 19.13
C LYS A 133 15.87 9.60 19.75
N PRO A 134 16.16 9.69 21.06
CA PRO A 134 16.94 8.68 21.77
C PRO A 134 16.35 7.28 21.58
N ALA A 135 17.19 6.27 21.38
CA ALA A 135 16.75 4.88 21.19
C ALA A 135 15.87 4.36 22.36
N LYS A 136 16.06 4.92 23.56
CA LYS A 136 15.25 4.66 24.75
C LYS A 136 13.76 4.99 24.54
N ASP A 137 13.44 6.07 23.84
CA ASP A 137 12.05 6.51 23.62
C ASP A 137 11.32 5.62 22.61
N VAL A 138 12.07 5.08 21.64
CA VAL A 138 11.55 4.10 20.68
C VAL A 138 11.18 2.79 21.38
N GLN A 139 11.94 2.42 22.42
CA GLN A 139 11.70 1.20 23.17
C GLN A 139 10.37 1.27 23.96
N ILE A 140 10.04 2.44 24.51
CA ILE A 140 8.75 2.70 25.18
C ILE A 140 7.56 2.40 24.25
N PHE A 141 7.67 2.73 22.96
CA PHE A 141 6.64 2.41 21.96
C PHE A 141 6.56 0.91 21.62
N LYS A 142 7.70 0.20 21.63
CA LYS A 142 7.74 -1.24 21.36
C LYS A 142 7.19 -2.06 22.52
N ASP A 143 7.38 -1.58 23.74
CA ASP A 143 6.98 -2.26 24.97
C ASP A 143 5.51 -1.98 25.34
N ASP A 144 4.83 -1.05 24.64
CA ASP A 144 3.42 -0.75 24.87
C ASP A 144 2.51 -1.90 24.40
N GLN A 145 1.99 -2.66 25.37
CA GLN A 145 1.03 -3.75 25.15
C GLN A 145 -0.43 -3.31 25.40
N SER A 146 -0.70 -2.01 25.56
CA SER A 146 -2.04 -1.52 25.90
C SER A 146 -3.08 -1.70 24.78
N GLY A 147 -2.64 -2.12 23.58
CA GLY A 147 -3.49 -2.48 22.45
C GLY A 147 -4.06 -1.30 21.67
N TYR A 148 -4.76 -1.60 20.58
CA TYR A 148 -5.41 -0.62 19.71
C TYR A 148 -6.92 -0.74 19.87
N GLY A 149 -7.56 0.27 20.45
CA GLY A 149 -9.00 0.22 20.70
C GLY A 149 -9.46 1.15 21.82
N ALA A 150 -10.78 1.31 21.92
CA ALA A 150 -11.40 2.18 22.93
C ALA A 150 -11.09 1.72 24.37
N THR A 151 -10.84 0.44 24.57
CA THR A 151 -10.50 -0.19 25.85
C THR A 151 -9.05 -0.67 25.83
N SER A 152 -8.37 -0.56 26.98
CA SER A 152 -7.02 -1.09 27.16
C SER A 152 -7.06 -2.61 27.25
N LEU A 153 -6.11 -3.29 26.60
CA LEU A 153 -5.94 -4.75 26.75
C LEU A 153 -5.36 -5.13 28.11
N THR A 154 -4.63 -4.22 28.75
CA THR A 154 -3.89 -4.47 30.01
C THR A 154 -4.57 -3.85 31.23
N GLY A 155 -5.82 -3.37 31.11
CA GLY A 155 -6.58 -2.78 32.21
C GLY A 155 -6.08 -1.41 32.71
N GLY A 156 -4.99 -0.87 32.16
CA GLY A 156 -4.46 0.45 32.51
C GLY A 156 -5.37 1.62 32.13
N LYS A 157 -5.22 2.76 32.81
CA LYS A 157 -5.96 4.01 32.52
C LYS A 157 -5.79 4.42 31.07
N ASN A 158 -6.88 4.73 30.39
CA ASN A 158 -6.86 5.07 28.97
C ASN A 158 -5.99 6.31 28.64
N GLU A 159 -5.89 7.27 29.56
CA GLU A 159 -5.18 8.56 29.38
C GLU A 159 -3.65 8.46 29.35
N THR A 160 -3.10 7.38 29.92
CA THR A 160 -1.65 7.14 29.92
C THR A 160 -1.21 6.28 28.74
N ARG A 161 -2.15 5.81 27.91
CA ARG A 161 -1.85 4.98 26.74
C ARG A 161 -1.20 5.82 25.65
N ILE A 162 -0.08 5.32 25.14
CA ILE A 162 0.65 5.95 24.04
C ILE A 162 -0.22 5.98 22.79
N TRP A 163 -0.96 4.90 22.52
CA TRP A 163 -1.94 4.84 21.45
C TRP A 163 -2.98 5.98 21.54
N LYS A 164 -3.59 6.21 22.72
CA LYS A 164 -4.60 7.25 22.91
C LYS A 164 -4.02 8.65 22.66
N ARG A 165 -2.86 8.95 23.25
CA ARG A 165 -2.19 10.24 23.03
C ARG A 165 -1.84 10.46 21.55
N THR A 166 -1.39 9.42 20.85
CA THR A 166 -1.09 9.47 19.42
C THR A 166 -2.35 9.65 18.57
N HIS A 167 -3.47 9.04 18.96
CA HIS A 167 -4.77 9.23 18.33
C HIS A 167 -5.27 10.67 18.50
N ASP A 168 -5.23 11.20 19.71
CA ASP A 168 -5.72 12.54 20.06
C ASP A 168 -4.87 13.62 19.36
N LEU A 169 -3.53 13.48 19.40
CA LEU A 169 -2.61 14.36 18.67
C LEU A 169 -2.82 14.28 17.15
N GLY A 170 -3.00 13.07 16.61
CA GLY A 170 -3.31 12.89 15.19
C GLY A 170 -4.63 13.53 14.78
N ASN A 171 -5.67 13.48 15.61
CA ASN A 171 -6.93 14.14 15.34
C ASN A 171 -6.81 15.67 15.42
N ALA A 172 -6.17 16.18 16.46
CA ALA A 172 -5.99 17.61 16.66
C ALA A 172 -5.14 18.24 15.55
N ALA A 173 -3.98 17.65 15.24
CA ALA A 173 -3.04 18.21 14.28
C ALA A 173 -3.32 17.80 12.82
N LEU A 174 -3.73 16.54 12.57
CA LEU A 174 -3.82 16.00 11.21
C LEU A 174 -5.25 15.90 10.65
N ALA A 175 -6.26 15.69 11.48
CA ALA A 175 -7.65 15.68 11.02
C ALA A 175 -8.29 17.06 11.01
N ASN A 176 -8.01 17.86 12.04
CA ASN A 176 -8.67 19.14 12.28
C ASN A 176 -7.69 20.32 12.29
N GLY A 177 -6.38 20.08 12.22
CA GLY A 177 -5.37 21.14 12.31
C GLY A 177 -5.26 21.98 11.03
N PRO A 178 -4.92 23.27 11.15
CA PRO A 178 -4.73 24.16 10.00
C PRO A 178 -3.58 23.70 9.10
N ASP A 179 -2.56 23.06 9.67
CA ASP A 179 -1.33 22.64 8.97
C ASP A 179 -1.56 21.57 7.92
N VAL A 180 -2.54 20.66 8.10
CA VAL A 180 -2.85 19.68 7.06
C VAL A 180 -3.55 20.31 5.87
N ASN A 181 -4.37 21.35 6.08
CA ASN A 181 -4.93 22.10 4.95
C ASN A 181 -3.80 22.80 4.17
N LEU A 182 -2.79 23.32 4.87
CA LEU A 182 -1.63 23.98 4.27
C LEU A 182 -0.68 23.01 3.55
N LEU A 183 -0.45 21.83 4.12
CA LEU A 183 0.36 20.78 3.49
C LEU A 183 -0.36 20.18 2.27
N THR A 184 -1.68 19.97 2.36
CA THR A 184 -2.45 19.41 1.24
C THR A 184 -2.70 20.39 0.11
N SER A 185 -2.79 21.71 0.39
CA SER A 185 -2.93 22.74 -0.66
C SER A 185 -1.71 22.82 -1.58
N ARG A 186 -0.51 22.48 -1.09
CA ARG A 186 0.73 22.42 -1.90
C ARG A 186 0.81 21.23 -2.86
N PHE A 187 -0.11 20.25 -2.76
CA PHE A 187 -0.15 19.07 -3.63
C PHE A 187 -1.39 19.01 -4.55
N MET A 188 -2.25 20.04 -4.48
CA MET A 188 -3.34 20.29 -5.43
C MET A 188 -2.81 21.11 -6.60
#